data_AF-L2G5W6-F1
#
_entry.id   AF-L2G5W6-F1
#
_cell.length_a   1.000
_cell.length_b   1.000
_cell.length_c   1.000
_cell.angle_alpha   90.00
_cell.angle_beta   90.00
_cell.angle_gamma   90.00
#
_symmetry.space_group_name_H-M   'P 1'
#
loop_
_entity.id
_entity.type
_entity.pdbx_description
1 polymer ?
#
loop_
_entity_poly.entity_id
_entity_poly.type
_entity_poly.pdbx_seq_one_letter_code
_entity_poly.pdbx_strand_id
1 'polypeptide(L)'
;MDRYYLLNGKNIKAFPPGFRMVAGDTDRRNYTAGDPSQPDPQKSEWAALGQTKQSVLEQRAVGFNCLNYARAPEGTLYRHFLPDKAYLDANCANGVRFEMMFPSCWNGKDLDSTDHKSHMAYPDLVIDGTCPEGFETSTPNLLYETIWNTYAFKDRAGRFVIANGDTQGYGYHGDFMSGWDEDFLQEAVDTCTNGSGRIEDCAIFDLQTEAQVKQCHMSIPSILSSENVTGPDTALPGNVPITFGDGSSEGGSGGSASSSIKPTAIITPTVPVLTYTPGKTATANPLPGQVFHESGKAGYGTASGVAAEAASSEAPATSAPEQTPTPIFESITSAPTSTPKFVSTQTITNGHTVSIIYWEEEIVYVTEYDDITTTQTVTATPTSPAMRARHLHHHRRHHF
;
A
#
# COMPACT_ATOMS: atom_id res chain seq x y z
N MET A 1 -14.87 0.75 2.28
CA MET A 1 -13.51 1.22 1.97
C MET A 1 -12.63 0.51 2.95
N ASP A 2 -11.74 -0.31 2.42
CA ASP A 2 -10.89 -1.19 3.19
C ASP A 2 -9.49 -0.58 3.22
N ARG A 3 -8.81 -0.74 4.36
CA ARG A 3 -7.51 -0.12 4.64
C ARG A 3 -6.59 -1.23 5.11
N TYR A 4 -5.65 -1.61 4.27
CA TYR A 4 -4.72 -2.70 4.55
C TYR A 4 -3.40 -2.12 5.04
N TYR A 5 -2.82 -2.75 6.06
CA TYR A 5 -1.47 -2.51 6.55
C TYR A 5 -0.62 -3.71 6.13
N LEU A 6 0.20 -3.55 5.09
CA LEU A 6 1.02 -4.64 4.53
C LEU A 6 2.45 -4.56 5.08
N LEU A 7 3.00 -5.72 5.41
CA LEU A 7 4.31 -5.86 6.04
C LEU A 7 5.40 -6.24 5.02
N ASN A 8 5.54 -5.46 3.94
CA ASN A 8 6.44 -5.80 2.82
C ASN A 8 7.89 -5.30 3.00
N GLY A 9 8.15 -4.49 4.02
CA GLY A 9 9.47 -3.94 4.36
C GLY A 9 10.27 -4.81 5.34
N LYS A 10 11.48 -4.34 5.66
CA LYS A 10 12.32 -4.92 6.73
C LYS A 10 12.36 -3.95 7.91
N ASN A 11 12.37 -4.48 9.14
CA ASN A 11 12.44 -3.68 10.37
C ASN A 11 11.38 -2.56 10.41
N ILE A 12 10.15 -2.91 10.03
CA ILE A 12 9.04 -1.97 9.88
C ILE A 12 8.78 -1.23 11.20
N LYS A 13 8.68 0.09 11.11
CA LYS A 13 8.37 0.98 12.22
C LYS A 13 6.93 1.44 12.16
N ALA A 14 6.22 1.33 13.28
CA ALA A 14 4.90 1.91 13.43
C ALA A 14 4.91 3.42 13.13
N PHE A 15 3.77 3.95 12.70
CA PHE A 15 3.61 5.37 12.47
C PHE A 15 3.59 6.12 13.81
N PRO A 16 4.49 7.10 14.05
CA PRO A 16 4.48 7.84 15.30
C PRO A 16 3.21 8.70 15.46
N PRO A 17 2.88 9.14 16.68
CA PRO A 17 1.74 10.00 16.94
C PRO A 17 1.80 11.30 16.13
N GLY A 18 0.69 11.62 15.45
CA GLY A 18 0.60 12.81 14.62
C GLY A 18 1.19 12.69 13.22
N PHE A 19 1.72 11.52 12.84
CA PHE A 19 2.19 11.23 11.49
C PHE A 19 1.07 11.41 10.44
N ARG A 20 1.39 12.04 9.32
CA ARG A 20 0.43 12.35 8.23
C ARG A 20 1.09 12.22 6.88
N MET A 21 0.36 11.72 5.89
CA MET A 21 0.83 11.73 4.50
C MET A 21 -0.31 11.72 3.49
N VAL A 22 -0.02 12.16 2.27
CA VAL A 22 -0.91 12.08 1.11
C VAL A 22 -0.27 11.20 0.04
N ALA A 23 -1.06 10.34 -0.60
CA ALA A 23 -0.68 9.57 -1.77
C ALA A 23 -1.54 9.95 -2.97
N GLY A 24 -0.96 9.96 -4.18
CA GLY A 24 -1.65 10.42 -5.39
C GLY A 24 -1.72 11.94 -5.49
N ASP A 25 -2.25 12.46 -6.58
CA ASP A 25 -2.16 13.89 -6.94
C ASP A 25 -3.50 14.38 -7.49
N THR A 26 -4.24 15.18 -6.72
CA THR A 26 -5.60 15.61 -7.11
C THR A 26 -5.67 16.41 -8.40
N ASP A 27 -4.57 17.02 -8.84
CA ASP A 27 -4.53 17.90 -10.01
C ASP A 27 -4.08 17.17 -11.27
N ARG A 28 -3.63 15.92 -11.15
CA ARG A 28 -3.15 15.14 -12.29
C ARG A 28 -4.30 14.73 -13.22
N ARG A 29 -4.12 14.95 -14.53
CA ARG A 29 -5.10 14.59 -15.58
C ARG A 29 -4.49 13.80 -16.74
N ASN A 30 -3.25 13.35 -16.60
CA ASN A 30 -2.59 12.50 -17.58
C ASN A 30 -1.73 11.42 -16.92
N TYR A 31 -1.39 10.38 -17.70
CA TYR A 31 -0.42 9.36 -17.34
C TYR A 31 0.83 9.54 -18.18
N THR A 32 1.97 9.62 -17.50
CA THR A 32 3.30 9.86 -18.09
C THR A 32 4.31 8.77 -17.74
N ALA A 33 3.91 7.79 -16.92
CA ALA A 33 4.74 6.65 -16.50
C ALA A 33 4.84 5.51 -17.53
N GLY A 34 4.21 5.66 -18.70
CA GLY A 34 4.20 4.69 -19.80
C GLY A 34 3.00 4.88 -20.72
N ASP A 35 2.70 3.86 -21.51
CA ASP A 35 1.43 3.77 -22.26
C ASP A 35 0.38 3.11 -21.36
N PRO A 36 -0.67 3.85 -20.91
CA PRO A 36 -1.69 3.29 -20.02
C PRO A 36 -2.58 2.23 -20.71
N SER A 37 -2.51 2.07 -22.03
CA SER A 37 -3.19 1.00 -22.76
C SER A 37 -2.42 -0.34 -22.74
N GLN A 38 -1.19 -0.35 -22.23
CA GLN A 38 -0.36 -1.53 -22.10
C GLN A 38 -0.13 -1.89 -20.63
N PRO A 39 0.07 -3.18 -20.30
CA PRO A 39 0.56 -3.56 -18.99
C PRO A 39 1.89 -2.87 -18.68
N ASP A 40 2.12 -2.59 -17.40
CA ASP A 40 3.44 -2.17 -16.94
C ASP A 40 4.53 -3.17 -17.37
N PRO A 41 5.73 -2.70 -17.77
CA PRO A 41 6.89 -3.56 -17.97
C PRO A 41 7.16 -4.42 -16.73
N GLN A 42 7.87 -5.52 -16.90
CA GLN A 42 8.25 -6.35 -15.76
C GLN A 42 9.01 -5.50 -14.73
N LYS A 43 8.64 -5.61 -13.44
CA LYS A 43 9.26 -4.87 -12.33
C LYS A 43 10.80 -4.91 -12.36
N SER A 44 11.39 -6.03 -12.73
CA SER A 44 12.85 -6.21 -12.87
C SER A 44 13.50 -5.30 -13.92
N GLU A 45 12.74 -4.79 -14.89
CA GLU A 45 13.21 -3.92 -15.96
C GLU A 45 13.13 -2.43 -15.59
N TRP A 46 12.39 -2.06 -14.55
CA TRP A 46 12.08 -0.66 -14.24
C TRP A 46 13.33 0.18 -14.00
N ALA A 47 14.33 -0.37 -13.30
CA ALA A 47 15.60 0.31 -13.07
C ALA A 47 16.36 0.57 -14.40
N ALA A 48 16.44 -0.45 -15.27
CA ALA A 48 17.09 -0.33 -16.57
C ALA A 48 16.37 0.65 -17.51
N LEU A 49 15.04 0.77 -17.37
CA LEU A 49 14.21 1.71 -18.11
C LEU A 49 14.20 3.12 -17.49
N GLY A 50 14.85 3.34 -16.34
CA GLY A 50 14.83 4.61 -15.62
C GLY A 50 13.45 4.98 -15.06
N GLN A 51 12.61 3.98 -14.81
CA GLN A 51 11.22 4.10 -14.34
C GLN A 51 11.07 3.98 -12.81
N THR A 52 12.16 4.12 -12.06
CA THR A 52 12.17 4.11 -10.58
C THR A 52 12.11 5.51 -9.97
N LYS A 53 11.85 6.55 -10.78
CA LYS A 53 11.67 7.92 -10.28
C LYS A 53 10.38 8.01 -9.46
N GLN A 54 10.41 8.76 -8.36
CA GLN A 54 9.25 8.93 -7.48
C GLN A 54 7.99 9.41 -8.21
N SER A 55 8.13 10.32 -9.19
CA SER A 55 6.99 10.78 -10.00
C SER A 55 6.38 9.70 -10.91
N VAL A 56 7.16 8.68 -11.28
CA VAL A 56 6.68 7.52 -12.06
C VAL A 56 6.03 6.51 -11.12
N LEU A 57 6.67 6.22 -9.99
CA LEU A 57 6.16 5.29 -8.98
C LEU A 57 4.83 5.76 -8.39
N GLU A 58 4.68 7.06 -8.10
CA GLU A 58 3.42 7.64 -7.62
C GLU A 58 2.26 7.42 -8.60
N GLN A 59 2.52 7.44 -9.91
CA GLN A 59 1.47 7.15 -10.91
C GLN A 59 1.11 5.66 -10.97
N ARG A 60 2.09 4.79 -10.74
CA ARG A 60 1.90 3.33 -10.68
C ARG A 60 1.29 2.85 -9.36
N ALA A 61 1.25 3.72 -8.36
CA ALA A 61 0.62 3.50 -7.06
C ALA A 61 -0.92 3.61 -7.08
N VAL A 62 -1.51 3.92 -8.24
CA VAL A 62 -2.96 4.08 -8.43
C VAL A 62 -3.52 2.94 -9.28
N GLY A 63 -4.63 2.34 -8.85
CA GLY A 63 -5.29 1.22 -9.52
C GLY A 63 -6.81 1.41 -9.68
N PHE A 64 -7.36 0.92 -10.79
CA PHE A 64 -8.79 0.94 -11.13
C PHE A 64 -9.23 -0.41 -11.70
N ASN A 65 -9.07 -1.45 -10.89
CA ASN A 65 -9.28 -2.82 -11.33
C ASN A 65 -10.74 -3.12 -11.64
N CYS A 66 -10.98 -3.77 -12.77
CA CYS A 66 -12.29 -4.21 -13.19
C CYS A 66 -12.69 -5.49 -12.43
N LEU A 67 -13.78 -5.44 -11.66
CA LEU A 67 -14.25 -6.60 -10.90
C LEU A 67 -15.24 -7.42 -11.71
N ASN A 68 -14.92 -8.69 -11.88
CA ASN A 68 -15.78 -9.69 -12.49
C ASN A 68 -15.48 -11.08 -11.90
N TYR A 69 -16.30 -11.51 -10.94
CA TYR A 69 -16.07 -12.76 -10.20
C TYR A 69 -16.31 -14.03 -11.02
N ALA A 70 -16.79 -13.91 -12.26
CA ALA A 70 -16.86 -15.01 -13.21
C ALA A 70 -15.52 -15.25 -13.95
N ARG A 71 -14.49 -14.45 -13.66
CA ARG A 71 -13.15 -14.54 -14.26
C ARG A 71 -12.09 -14.46 -13.16
N ALA A 72 -10.84 -14.77 -13.50
CA ALA A 72 -9.75 -14.53 -12.57
C ALA A 72 -9.62 -13.01 -12.26
N PRO A 73 -9.17 -12.63 -11.06
CA PRO A 73 -9.04 -11.22 -10.72
C PRO A 73 -7.84 -10.57 -11.44
N GLU A 74 -7.94 -9.28 -11.73
CA GLU A 74 -6.80 -8.46 -12.12
C GLU A 74 -5.85 -8.29 -10.92
N GLY A 75 -4.55 -8.20 -11.18
CA GLY A 75 -3.55 -7.96 -10.13
C GLY A 75 -3.69 -6.55 -9.54
N THR A 76 -3.36 -6.37 -8.26
CA THR A 76 -3.36 -5.05 -7.61
C THR A 76 -2.54 -4.03 -8.40
N LEU A 77 -3.09 -2.83 -8.57
CA LEU A 77 -2.56 -1.70 -9.33
C LEU A 77 -2.39 -1.97 -10.83
N TYR A 78 -3.22 -2.83 -11.42
CA TYR A 78 -3.06 -3.20 -12.84
C TYR A 78 -3.47 -2.10 -13.82
N ARG A 79 -4.52 -1.34 -13.50
CA ARG A 79 -5.06 -0.27 -14.36
C ARG A 79 -4.79 1.09 -13.73
N HIS A 80 -3.95 1.90 -14.36
CA HIS A 80 -3.62 3.24 -13.86
C HIS A 80 -4.60 4.34 -14.31
N PHE A 81 -5.80 3.97 -14.79
CA PHE A 81 -6.85 4.89 -15.23
C PHE A 81 -8.23 4.29 -14.96
N LEU A 82 -9.22 5.13 -14.65
CA LEU A 82 -10.63 4.75 -14.54
C LEU A 82 -11.18 4.45 -15.94
N PRO A 83 -11.58 3.20 -16.25
CA PRO A 83 -12.18 2.89 -17.54
C PRO A 83 -13.47 3.66 -17.78
N ASP A 84 -13.76 3.97 -19.04
CA ASP A 84 -15.01 4.63 -19.37
C ASP A 84 -16.23 3.74 -19.06
N LYS A 85 -17.40 4.37 -19.03
CA LYS A 85 -18.65 3.67 -18.69
C LYS A 85 -18.95 2.50 -19.63
N ALA A 86 -18.68 2.63 -20.93
CA ALA A 86 -18.96 1.57 -21.89
C ALA A 86 -18.11 0.33 -21.60
N TYR A 87 -16.82 0.52 -21.27
CA TYR A 87 -15.95 -0.55 -20.83
C TYR A 87 -16.42 -1.18 -19.51
N LEU A 88 -16.76 -0.35 -18.52
CA LEU A 88 -17.22 -0.83 -17.21
C LEU A 88 -18.50 -1.66 -17.33
N ASP A 89 -19.49 -1.19 -18.10
CA ASP A 89 -20.75 -1.89 -18.32
C ASP A 89 -20.56 -3.24 -19.03
N ALA A 90 -19.58 -3.31 -19.95
CA ALA A 90 -19.31 -4.52 -20.72
C ALA A 90 -18.48 -5.57 -19.96
N ASN A 91 -17.59 -5.14 -19.06
CA ASN A 91 -16.55 -6.02 -18.50
C ASN A 91 -16.62 -6.19 -16.98
N CYS A 92 -17.10 -5.18 -16.24
CA CYS A 92 -16.93 -5.07 -14.79
C CYS A 92 -18.24 -5.36 -14.05
N ALA A 93 -18.73 -6.60 -14.19
CA ALA A 93 -20.02 -7.05 -13.67
C ALA A 93 -20.20 -6.88 -12.15
N ASN A 94 -19.10 -6.73 -11.40
CA ASN A 94 -19.08 -6.56 -9.96
C ASN A 94 -18.53 -5.19 -9.53
N GLY A 95 -18.47 -4.24 -10.47
CA GLY A 95 -18.00 -2.88 -10.21
C GLY A 95 -16.52 -2.67 -10.50
N VAL A 96 -16.00 -1.54 -10.04
CA VAL A 96 -14.60 -1.15 -10.18
C VAL A 96 -13.98 -0.97 -8.80
N ARG A 97 -12.76 -1.45 -8.63
CA ARG A 97 -11.98 -1.36 -7.41
C ARG A 97 -10.93 -0.28 -7.55
N PHE A 98 -11.10 0.79 -6.80
CA PHE A 98 -10.13 1.87 -6.70
C PHE A 98 -9.09 1.47 -5.67
N GLU A 99 -7.83 1.62 -6.03
CA GLU A 99 -6.68 1.24 -5.22
C GLU A 99 -5.72 2.42 -5.14
N MET A 100 -5.25 2.71 -3.93
CA MET A 100 -4.21 3.70 -3.67
C MET A 100 -3.18 3.07 -2.74
N MET A 101 -1.98 2.83 -3.28
CA MET A 101 -0.83 2.45 -2.48
C MET A 101 -0.13 3.70 -1.98
N PHE A 102 0.14 3.77 -0.68
CA PHE A 102 0.88 4.88 -0.09
C PHE A 102 2.39 4.63 -0.16
N PRO A 103 3.22 5.69 -0.18
CA PRO A 103 4.65 5.54 0.02
C PRO A 103 4.92 4.95 1.41
N SER A 104 5.91 4.06 1.52
CA SER A 104 6.24 3.34 2.76
C SER A 104 7.66 3.57 3.26
N CYS A 105 8.48 4.32 2.51
CA CYS A 105 9.84 4.70 2.89
C CYS A 105 9.81 6.08 3.54
N TRP A 106 10.06 6.14 4.85
CA TRP A 106 10.05 7.36 5.65
C TRP A 106 11.47 7.87 5.89
N ASN A 107 11.63 9.18 5.92
CA ASN A 107 12.92 9.82 6.23
C ASN A 107 13.38 9.66 7.70
N GLY A 108 12.56 9.00 8.53
CA GLY A 108 12.89 8.65 9.92
C GLY A 108 12.83 9.83 10.89
N LYS A 109 12.35 11.00 10.46
CA LYS A 109 12.42 12.23 11.25
C LYS A 109 11.13 13.05 11.21
N ASP A 110 10.64 13.38 10.03
CA ASP A 110 9.57 14.37 9.90
C ASP A 110 8.21 13.68 9.91
N LEU A 111 7.35 14.03 10.87
CA LEU A 111 6.00 13.45 10.99
C LEU A 111 5.04 13.91 9.89
N ASP A 112 5.37 15.03 9.27
CA ASP A 112 4.60 15.66 8.20
C ASP A 112 5.53 16.62 7.43
N SER A 113 5.12 17.01 6.23
CA SER A 113 5.77 18.04 5.42
C SER A 113 4.73 19.05 4.93
N THR A 114 5.16 20.22 4.45
CA THR A 114 4.23 21.27 3.99
C THR A 114 3.31 20.80 2.87
N ASP A 115 3.78 19.86 2.06
CA ASP A 115 3.04 19.22 0.97
C ASP A 115 2.43 17.87 1.37
N HIS A 116 2.57 17.45 2.63
CA HIS A 116 2.18 16.14 3.17
C HIS A 116 2.78 14.93 2.42
N LYS A 117 3.85 15.14 1.63
CA LYS A 117 4.43 14.13 0.73
C LYS A 117 5.94 13.98 0.85
N SER A 118 6.68 15.09 0.84
CA SER A 118 8.15 15.11 0.70
C SER A 118 8.95 14.43 1.83
N HIS A 119 8.32 14.13 2.98
CA HIS A 119 8.92 13.33 4.03
C HIS A 119 8.78 11.80 3.81
N MET A 120 8.08 11.39 2.75
CA MET A 120 7.88 10.00 2.33
C MET A 120 8.38 9.74 0.90
N ALA A 121 8.69 8.48 0.62
CA ALA A 121 9.03 7.99 -0.70
C ALA A 121 8.45 6.59 -0.94
N TYR A 122 8.20 6.27 -2.21
CA TYR A 122 7.91 4.92 -2.64
C TYR A 122 9.21 4.11 -2.71
N PRO A 123 9.19 2.82 -2.33
CA PRO A 123 10.24 1.90 -2.71
C PRO A 123 10.27 1.73 -4.24
N ASP A 124 11.39 1.27 -4.79
CA ASP A 124 11.64 1.22 -6.24
C ASP A 124 10.67 0.32 -7.04
N LEU A 125 9.86 -0.51 -6.38
CA LEU A 125 8.81 -1.33 -7.00
C LEU A 125 7.39 -1.00 -6.48
N VAL A 126 7.17 0.23 -5.99
CA VAL A 126 5.91 0.80 -5.44
C VAL A 126 5.45 0.16 -4.13
N ILE A 127 5.29 -1.16 -4.12
CA ILE A 127 4.78 -1.92 -2.97
C ILE A 127 5.93 -2.49 -2.16
N ASP A 128 6.88 -3.08 -2.85
CA ASP A 128 8.06 -3.75 -2.34
C ASP A 128 9.33 -3.12 -2.92
N GLY A 129 10.48 -3.69 -2.60
CA GLY A 129 11.76 -3.25 -3.13
C GLY A 129 12.58 -2.43 -2.14
N THR A 130 13.46 -1.59 -2.67
CA THR A 130 14.45 -0.85 -1.89
C THR A 130 14.01 0.60 -1.71
N CYS A 131 14.08 1.07 -0.46
CA CYS A 131 13.87 2.49 -0.16
C CYS A 131 15.03 3.33 -0.69
N PRO A 132 14.76 4.51 -1.25
CA PRO A 132 15.81 5.41 -1.72
C PRO A 132 16.63 5.97 -0.55
N GLU A 133 17.83 6.47 -0.87
CA GLU A 133 18.71 7.14 0.08
C GLU A 133 17.98 8.30 0.78
N GLY A 134 18.10 8.36 2.11
CA GLY A 134 17.44 9.33 2.98
C GLY A 134 16.02 8.94 3.41
N PHE A 135 15.49 7.78 2.98
CA PHE A 135 14.17 7.26 3.34
C PHE A 135 14.21 5.81 3.82
N GLU A 136 15.28 5.39 4.48
CA GLU A 136 15.55 3.98 4.82
C GLU A 136 14.62 3.41 5.91
N THR A 137 13.81 4.25 6.57
CA THR A 137 12.89 3.79 7.61
C THR A 137 11.62 3.25 6.95
N SER A 138 11.47 1.93 6.89
CA SER A 138 10.24 1.31 6.39
C SER A 138 9.10 1.48 7.40
N THR A 139 7.93 1.85 6.90
CA THR A 139 6.66 1.88 7.62
C THR A 139 5.70 0.85 7.02
N PRO A 140 4.58 0.48 7.69
CA PRO A 140 3.60 -0.39 7.08
C PRO A 140 3.11 0.20 5.76
N ASN A 141 3.09 -0.58 4.68
CA ASN A 141 2.48 -0.12 3.44
C ASN A 141 0.98 0.03 3.66
N LEU A 142 0.42 1.19 3.33
CA LEU A 142 -1.03 1.36 3.31
C LEU A 142 -1.55 1.11 1.90
N LEU A 143 -2.50 0.19 1.77
CA LEU A 143 -3.33 0.07 0.57
C LEU A 143 -4.75 0.48 0.95
N TYR A 144 -5.25 1.53 0.31
CA TYR A 144 -6.65 1.93 0.40
C TYR A 144 -7.41 1.35 -0.76
N GLU A 145 -8.51 0.67 -0.47
CA GLU A 145 -9.34 -0.03 -1.43
C GLU A 145 -10.78 0.44 -1.32
N THR A 146 -11.38 0.85 -2.44
CA THR A 146 -12.81 1.22 -2.48
C THR A 146 -13.47 0.57 -3.68
N ILE A 147 -14.54 -0.19 -3.44
CA ILE A 147 -15.32 -0.81 -4.49
C ILE A 147 -16.55 0.03 -4.79
N TRP A 148 -16.68 0.44 -6.06
CA TRP A 148 -17.85 1.12 -6.57
C TRP A 148 -18.68 0.15 -7.41
N ASN A 149 -19.94 -0.09 -7.02
CA ASN A 149 -20.87 -0.89 -7.80
C ASN A 149 -21.40 -0.10 -9.03
N THR A 150 -20.52 0.12 -10.00
CA THR A 150 -20.84 0.82 -11.25
C THR A 150 -21.84 0.05 -12.11
N TYR A 151 -21.83 -1.28 -12.04
CA TYR A 151 -22.73 -2.15 -12.81
C TYR A 151 -24.21 -1.96 -12.45
N ALA A 152 -24.53 -1.51 -11.23
CA ALA A 152 -25.88 -1.11 -10.85
C ALA A 152 -26.46 0.02 -11.72
N PHE A 153 -25.61 0.77 -12.43
CA PHE A 153 -26.00 1.87 -13.31
C PHE A 153 -25.78 1.56 -14.79
N LYS A 154 -25.60 0.31 -15.18
CA LYS A 154 -25.33 -0.08 -16.59
C LYS A 154 -26.41 0.40 -17.57
N ASP A 155 -27.68 0.38 -17.15
CA ASP A 155 -28.82 0.75 -18.00
C ASP A 155 -29.14 2.27 -17.92
N ARG A 156 -28.29 3.06 -17.24
CA ARG A 156 -28.44 4.51 -17.10
C ARG A 156 -27.41 5.23 -17.97
N ALA A 157 -27.86 6.12 -18.85
CA ALA A 157 -26.95 6.96 -19.62
C ALA A 157 -26.18 7.94 -18.71
N GLY A 158 -24.91 8.21 -19.04
CA GLY A 158 -24.07 9.15 -18.31
C GLY A 158 -22.59 8.78 -18.36
N ARG A 159 -21.82 9.28 -17.39
CA ARG A 159 -20.43 8.92 -17.13
C ARG A 159 -20.18 8.88 -15.63
N PHE A 160 -19.16 8.17 -15.20
CA PHE A 160 -18.66 8.26 -13.83
C PHE A 160 -17.60 9.36 -13.74
N VAL A 161 -17.63 10.12 -12.64
CA VAL A 161 -16.69 11.22 -12.37
C VAL A 161 -16.31 11.12 -10.90
N ILE A 162 -15.01 11.21 -10.62
CA ILE A 162 -14.51 11.29 -9.24
C ILE A 162 -14.86 12.67 -8.67
N ALA A 163 -15.11 12.75 -7.36
CA ALA A 163 -15.58 13.97 -6.70
C ALA A 163 -14.69 15.20 -6.92
N ASN A 164 -13.40 15.02 -7.24
CA ASN A 164 -12.47 16.10 -7.60
C ASN A 164 -12.57 16.55 -9.07
N GLY A 165 -13.61 16.11 -9.79
CA GLY A 165 -13.85 16.47 -11.19
C GLY A 165 -13.06 15.66 -12.21
N ASP A 166 -12.33 14.63 -11.79
CA ASP A 166 -11.57 13.79 -12.71
C ASP A 166 -12.44 12.67 -13.31
N THR A 167 -12.43 12.56 -14.63
CA THR A 167 -13.15 11.50 -15.37
C THR A 167 -12.26 10.31 -15.74
N GLN A 168 -10.94 10.41 -15.55
CA GLN A 168 -9.95 9.43 -16.02
C GLN A 168 -9.20 8.73 -14.88
N GLY A 169 -9.35 9.17 -13.64
CA GLY A 169 -8.79 8.51 -12.45
C GLY A 169 -7.37 8.91 -12.09
N TYR A 170 -6.65 9.63 -12.96
CA TYR A 170 -5.27 10.06 -12.70
C TYR A 170 -5.13 11.00 -11.49
N GLY A 171 -6.21 11.71 -11.17
CA GLY A 171 -6.34 12.63 -10.05
C GLY A 171 -6.72 11.96 -8.73
N TYR A 172 -6.83 10.63 -8.68
CA TYR A 172 -7.19 9.94 -7.45
C TYR A 172 -6.08 10.09 -6.41
N HIS A 173 -6.46 10.35 -5.17
CA HIS A 173 -5.55 10.52 -4.05
C HIS A 173 -6.18 9.97 -2.76
N GLY A 174 -5.36 9.81 -1.75
CA GLY A 174 -5.79 9.41 -0.41
C GLY A 174 -4.95 10.10 0.65
N ASP A 175 -5.60 10.41 1.77
CA ASP A 175 -5.00 11.09 2.90
C ASP A 175 -4.92 10.12 4.08
N PHE A 176 -3.77 10.10 4.75
CA PHE A 176 -3.56 9.32 5.96
C PHE A 176 -3.15 10.24 7.11
N MET A 177 -3.75 9.99 8.28
CA MET A 177 -3.31 10.52 9.55
C MET A 177 -3.32 9.39 10.56
N SER A 178 -2.20 9.18 11.25
CA SER A 178 -2.10 8.13 12.27
C SER A 178 -2.97 8.50 13.46
N GLY A 179 -3.93 7.62 13.77
CA GLY A 179 -4.69 7.62 15.02
C GLY A 179 -4.35 6.42 15.92
N TRP A 180 -3.28 5.70 15.59
CA TRP A 180 -2.84 4.54 16.36
C TRP A 180 -2.12 4.96 17.62
N ASP A 181 -2.24 4.13 18.66
CA ASP A 181 -1.22 4.05 19.70
C ASP A 181 0.02 3.40 19.07
N GLU A 182 1.17 4.08 19.15
CA GLU A 182 2.41 3.68 18.46
C GLU A 182 2.91 2.32 18.94
N ASP A 183 2.92 2.10 20.25
CA ASP A 183 3.41 0.86 20.87
C ASP A 183 2.51 -0.31 20.46
N PHE A 184 1.18 -0.11 20.49
CA PHE A 184 0.23 -1.13 20.05
C PHE A 184 0.36 -1.45 18.56
N LEU A 185 0.51 -0.43 17.69
CA LEU A 185 0.73 -0.68 16.27
C LEU A 185 2.06 -1.38 16.00
N GLN A 186 3.11 -1.06 16.77
CA GLN A 186 4.39 -1.76 16.66
C GLN A 186 4.26 -3.22 17.08
N GLU A 187 3.56 -3.50 18.18
CA GLU A 187 3.25 -4.87 18.60
C GLU A 187 2.48 -5.62 17.51
N ALA A 188 1.50 -4.98 16.86
CA ALA A 188 0.76 -5.55 15.75
C ALA A 188 1.65 -5.87 14.54
N VAL A 189 2.54 -4.95 14.17
CA VAL A 189 3.52 -5.15 13.09
C VAL A 189 4.44 -6.33 13.39
N ASP A 190 4.86 -6.48 14.65
CA ASP A 190 5.82 -7.51 15.05
C ASP A 190 5.18 -8.90 15.23
N THR A 191 3.89 -8.96 15.59
CA THR A 191 3.23 -10.22 15.98
C THR A 191 2.15 -10.69 15.00
N CYS A 192 1.42 -9.79 14.34
CA CYS A 192 0.31 -10.11 13.44
C CYS A 192 0.78 -10.49 12.02
N THR A 193 1.67 -11.48 11.92
CA THR A 193 2.32 -11.88 10.65
C THR A 193 1.66 -13.06 9.96
N ASN A 194 0.45 -13.44 10.41
CA ASN A 194 -0.29 -14.55 9.82
C ASN A 194 -0.56 -14.26 8.33
N GLY A 195 -0.10 -15.16 7.46
CA GLY A 195 -0.34 -15.10 6.02
C GLY A 195 -1.81 -15.24 5.62
N SER A 196 -2.72 -15.39 6.58
CA SER A 196 -4.12 -15.23 6.32
C SER A 196 -4.49 -13.78 6.03
N GLY A 197 -3.87 -12.79 6.67
CA GLY A 197 -4.34 -11.40 6.52
C GLY A 197 -5.74 -11.14 7.10
N ARG A 198 -6.28 -12.06 7.92
CA ARG A 198 -7.48 -11.85 8.74
C ARG A 198 -7.08 -11.19 10.04
N ILE A 199 -7.77 -10.13 10.43
CA ILE A 199 -7.48 -9.41 11.68
C ILE A 199 -7.85 -10.25 12.91
N GLU A 200 -8.84 -11.13 12.77
CA GLU A 200 -9.30 -12.08 13.79
C GLU A 200 -8.23 -13.09 14.19
N ASP A 201 -7.28 -13.36 13.31
CA ASP A 201 -6.18 -14.28 13.58
C ASP A 201 -5.07 -13.63 14.43
N CYS A 202 -5.14 -12.32 14.69
CA CYS A 202 -4.20 -11.64 15.57
C CYS A 202 -4.81 -11.34 16.95
N ALA A 203 -4.39 -12.12 17.94
CA ALA A 203 -5.00 -12.16 19.27
C ALA A 203 -4.85 -10.88 20.12
N ILE A 204 -4.01 -9.92 19.70
CA ILE A 204 -3.83 -8.65 20.43
C ILE A 204 -4.97 -7.66 20.18
N PHE A 205 -5.77 -7.87 19.12
CA PHE A 205 -6.89 -6.99 18.78
C PHE A 205 -8.15 -7.33 19.57
N ASP A 206 -8.77 -6.29 20.16
CA ASP A 206 -10.15 -6.35 20.65
C ASP A 206 -11.10 -5.84 19.56
N LEU A 207 -11.75 -6.78 18.86
CA LEU A 207 -12.54 -6.50 17.67
C LEU A 207 -13.99 -6.17 18.02
N GLN A 208 -14.46 -5.05 17.47
CA GLN A 208 -15.88 -4.71 17.49
C GLN A 208 -16.63 -5.48 16.39
N THR A 209 -17.86 -5.88 16.68
CA THR A 209 -18.75 -6.45 15.67
C THR A 209 -19.09 -5.39 14.61
N GLU A 210 -19.40 -5.82 13.39
CA GLU A 210 -19.84 -4.87 12.34
C GLU A 210 -21.03 -4.02 12.77
N ALA A 211 -21.96 -4.59 13.54
CA ALA A 211 -23.13 -3.87 14.03
C ALA A 211 -22.74 -2.71 14.97
N GLN A 212 -21.66 -2.86 15.76
CA GLN A 212 -21.12 -1.78 16.60
C GLN A 212 -20.40 -0.73 15.76
N VAL A 213 -19.54 -1.16 14.82
CA VAL A 213 -18.81 -0.22 13.94
C VAL A 213 -19.77 0.64 13.12
N LYS A 214 -20.88 0.06 12.63
CA LYS A 214 -21.92 0.79 11.86
C LYS A 214 -22.69 1.84 12.67
N GLN A 215 -22.54 1.89 13.99
CA GLN A 215 -23.14 2.93 14.85
C GLN A 215 -22.29 4.21 14.95
N CYS A 216 -21.06 4.19 14.45
CA CYS A 216 -20.23 5.39 14.39
C CYS A 216 -20.83 6.40 13.40
N HIS A 217 -21.32 7.52 13.94
CA HIS A 217 -21.85 8.62 13.15
C HIS A 217 -21.00 9.88 13.35
N MET A 218 -20.55 10.46 12.24
CA MET A 218 -19.97 11.79 12.24
C MET A 218 -21.09 12.82 12.05
N SER A 219 -21.09 13.87 12.86
CA SER A 219 -22.00 15.01 12.62
C SER A 219 -21.56 15.75 11.36
N ILE A 220 -22.48 15.94 10.42
CA ILE A 220 -22.19 16.69 9.19
C ILE A 220 -21.83 18.14 9.56
N PRO A 221 -20.64 18.65 9.19
CA PRO A 221 -20.27 20.04 9.43
C PRO A 221 -21.27 21.01 8.79
N SER A 222 -21.58 22.12 9.46
CA SER A 222 -22.57 23.09 8.98
C SER A 222 -22.23 23.67 7.61
N ILE A 223 -20.95 23.77 7.25
CA ILE A 223 -20.49 24.22 5.93
C ILE A 223 -20.96 23.31 4.79
N LEU A 224 -21.23 22.02 5.05
CA LEU A 224 -21.72 21.05 4.07
C LEU A 224 -23.23 20.86 4.12
N SER A 225 -23.92 21.47 5.10
CA SER A 225 -25.34 21.19 5.36
C SER A 225 -26.29 21.60 4.23
N SER A 226 -25.89 22.55 3.39
CA SER A 226 -26.66 23.02 2.23
C SER A 226 -26.27 22.36 0.91
N GLU A 227 -25.34 21.40 0.94
CA GLU A 227 -24.80 20.77 -0.26
C GLU A 227 -25.71 19.66 -0.77
N ASN A 228 -26.02 19.67 -2.06
CA ASN A 228 -26.85 18.64 -2.69
C ASN A 228 -25.99 17.46 -3.14
N VAL A 229 -25.82 16.47 -2.26
CA VAL A 229 -25.00 15.28 -2.52
C VAL A 229 -25.76 14.12 -3.16
N THR A 230 -27.09 14.20 -3.25
CA THR A 230 -27.93 13.15 -3.85
C THR A 230 -28.28 13.45 -5.31
N GLY A 231 -28.23 14.72 -5.71
CA GLY A 231 -28.63 15.19 -7.02
C GLY A 231 -30.12 14.98 -7.31
N PRO A 232 -30.55 15.21 -8.57
CA PRO A 232 -29.73 15.74 -9.66
C PRO A 232 -29.33 17.20 -9.39
N ASP A 233 -28.15 17.58 -9.88
CA ASP A 233 -27.64 18.95 -9.82
C ASP A 233 -26.91 19.31 -11.12
N THR A 234 -26.66 20.59 -11.34
CA THR A 234 -25.98 21.15 -12.52
C THR A 234 -24.46 21.20 -12.38
N ALA A 235 -23.94 21.03 -11.17
CA ALA A 235 -22.52 20.95 -10.85
C ALA A 235 -22.26 19.87 -9.79
N LEU A 236 -21.00 19.47 -9.64
CA LEU A 236 -20.60 18.60 -8.53
C LEU A 236 -20.78 19.33 -7.19
N PRO A 237 -20.98 18.59 -6.09
CA PRO A 237 -20.84 19.11 -4.72
C PRO A 237 -19.57 19.98 -4.61
N GLY A 238 -19.67 21.11 -3.90
CA GLY A 238 -18.59 22.09 -3.77
C GLY A 238 -18.37 22.92 -5.02
N ASN A 239 -19.23 22.79 -6.04
CA ASN A 239 -19.12 23.46 -7.33
C ASN A 239 -17.81 23.12 -8.06
N VAL A 240 -17.32 21.89 -7.85
CA VAL A 240 -16.08 21.39 -8.42
C VAL A 240 -16.23 21.28 -9.95
N PRO A 241 -15.35 21.90 -10.75
CA PRO A 241 -15.38 21.74 -12.19
C PRO A 241 -14.90 20.33 -12.57
N ILE A 242 -15.55 19.75 -13.57
CA ILE A 242 -15.04 18.54 -14.22
C ILE A 242 -13.93 18.98 -15.16
N THR A 243 -12.73 18.43 -15.00
CA THR A 243 -11.54 18.82 -15.76
C THR A 243 -10.97 17.64 -16.53
N PHE A 244 -10.53 17.91 -17.75
CA PHE A 244 -10.09 16.89 -18.71
C PHE A 244 -8.58 16.94 -18.95
N GLY A 245 -8.00 15.85 -19.47
CA GLY A 245 -6.56 15.76 -19.78
C GLY A 245 -6.05 16.76 -20.82
N ASP A 246 -6.93 17.35 -21.63
CA ASP A 246 -6.60 18.42 -22.58
C ASP A 246 -6.69 19.83 -21.96
N GLY A 247 -6.97 19.92 -20.66
CA GLY A 247 -7.14 21.17 -19.92
C GLY A 247 -8.51 21.82 -20.07
N SER A 248 -9.42 21.25 -20.86
CA SER A 248 -10.80 21.72 -20.93
C SER A 248 -11.56 21.39 -19.63
N SER A 249 -12.68 22.07 -19.40
CA SER A 249 -13.54 21.83 -18.23
C SER A 249 -15.02 22.03 -18.53
N GLU A 250 -15.87 21.38 -17.73
CA GLU A 250 -17.33 21.56 -17.72
C GLU A 250 -17.86 21.64 -16.28
N GLY A 251 -18.94 22.40 -16.05
CA GLY A 251 -19.45 22.64 -14.70
C GLY A 251 -18.59 23.62 -13.86
N GLY A 252 -19.04 23.92 -12.64
CA GLY A 252 -18.40 24.91 -11.75
C GLY A 252 -18.82 26.38 -12.02
N SER A 253 -18.74 27.26 -11.01
CA SER A 253 -18.84 28.72 -11.17
C SER A 253 -17.44 29.32 -11.01
N GLY A 254 -16.87 30.20 -11.83
CA GLY A 254 -17.24 30.89 -13.06
C GLY A 254 -15.98 31.70 -13.48
N GLY A 255 -15.84 32.16 -14.72
CA GLY A 255 -16.68 33.23 -15.20
C GLY A 255 -16.95 33.25 -16.71
N SER A 256 -18.17 33.72 -17.01
CA SER A 256 -18.66 34.29 -18.26
C SER A 256 -18.33 33.55 -19.57
N ALA A 257 -19.29 32.73 -20.01
CA ALA A 257 -20.18 33.16 -21.07
C ALA A 257 -21.47 32.33 -21.03
N SER A 258 -22.59 33.03 -20.85
CA SER A 258 -23.86 32.61 -21.42
C SER A 258 -23.68 32.54 -22.94
N SER A 259 -23.30 31.39 -23.44
CA SER A 259 -23.63 30.97 -24.79
C SER A 259 -24.48 29.73 -24.65
N SER A 260 -25.70 29.81 -25.18
CA SER A 260 -26.53 28.66 -25.49
C SER A 260 -25.76 27.76 -26.45
N ILE A 261 -24.91 26.89 -25.91
CA ILE A 261 -24.23 25.84 -26.65
C ILE A 261 -25.27 24.76 -26.89
N LYS A 262 -25.83 24.78 -28.10
CA LYS A 262 -26.46 23.61 -28.74
C LYS A 262 -25.58 22.39 -28.46
N PRO A 263 -26.12 21.19 -28.15
CA PRO A 263 -25.31 20.02 -27.83
C PRO A 263 -24.42 19.66 -29.02
N THR A 264 -23.23 20.25 -29.03
CA THR A 264 -22.13 19.85 -29.88
C THR A 264 -21.46 18.73 -29.11
N ALA A 265 -21.29 17.59 -29.74
CA ALA A 265 -20.70 16.41 -29.12
C ALA A 265 -19.46 16.81 -28.33
N ILE A 266 -19.57 16.74 -27.00
CA ILE A 266 -18.45 16.96 -26.09
C ILE A 266 -17.50 15.81 -26.40
N ILE A 267 -16.40 16.11 -27.06
CA ILE A 267 -15.35 15.13 -27.32
C ILE A 267 -14.65 14.95 -25.96
N THR A 268 -15.20 14.10 -25.11
CA THR A 268 -14.46 13.61 -23.94
C THR A 268 -13.16 13.01 -24.47
N PRO A 269 -11.99 13.36 -23.88
CA PRO A 269 -10.74 12.74 -24.27
C PRO A 269 -10.88 11.23 -24.19
N THR A 270 -10.38 10.53 -25.21
CA THR A 270 -10.47 9.07 -25.28
C THR A 270 -9.78 8.47 -24.07
N VAL A 271 -10.54 7.74 -23.26
CA VAL A 271 -9.98 6.94 -22.16
C VAL A 271 -9.21 5.76 -22.78
N PRO A 272 -8.00 5.42 -22.29
CA PRO A 272 -7.28 4.25 -22.77
C PRO A 272 -8.09 2.97 -22.61
N VAL A 273 -7.75 1.93 -23.37
CA VAL A 273 -8.28 0.58 -23.16
C VAL A 273 -7.10 -0.34 -22.93
N LEU A 274 -7.06 -0.97 -21.74
CA LEU A 274 -6.09 -2.00 -21.40
C LEU A 274 -6.78 -3.37 -21.42
N THR A 275 -6.20 -4.33 -22.14
CA THR A 275 -6.72 -5.69 -22.20
C THR A 275 -6.65 -6.36 -20.84
N TYR A 276 -7.61 -7.22 -20.54
CA TYR A 276 -7.63 -7.94 -19.26
C TYR A 276 -6.48 -8.96 -19.21
N THR A 277 -5.76 -8.98 -18.08
CA THR A 277 -4.75 -10.01 -17.77
C THR A 277 -4.96 -10.49 -16.34
N PRO A 278 -5.09 -11.82 -16.10
CA PRO A 278 -5.14 -12.35 -14.75
C PRO A 278 -3.92 -11.94 -13.92
N GLY A 279 -4.15 -11.53 -12.67
CA GLY A 279 -3.06 -11.33 -11.71
C GLY A 279 -2.36 -12.64 -11.35
N LYS A 280 -1.14 -12.55 -10.82
CA LYS A 280 -0.49 -13.70 -10.19
C LYS A 280 -1.23 -14.04 -8.89
N THR A 281 -1.62 -15.29 -8.72
CA THR A 281 -2.18 -15.78 -7.45
C THR A 281 -1.09 -15.75 -6.40
N ALA A 282 -1.24 -14.92 -5.37
CA ALA A 282 -0.34 -14.93 -4.24
C ALA A 282 -0.67 -16.11 -3.29
N THR A 283 0.33 -16.57 -2.54
CA THR A 283 0.28 -17.79 -1.71
C THR A 283 -0.32 -17.59 -0.31
N ALA A 284 -0.73 -16.36 0.04
CA ALA A 284 -1.39 -15.97 1.29
C ALA A 284 -2.93 -15.95 1.11
N ASN A 285 -3.73 -16.09 2.17
CA ASN A 285 -5.20 -16.11 2.05
C ASN A 285 -6.00 -15.68 3.30
N PRO A 286 -6.82 -14.60 3.23
CA PRO A 286 -7.00 -13.64 2.14
C PRO A 286 -5.75 -12.86 1.71
N LEU A 287 -5.62 -12.76 0.39
CA LEU A 287 -4.78 -11.75 -0.23
C LEU A 287 -5.43 -10.37 -0.03
N PRO A 288 -4.62 -9.30 0.05
CA PRO A 288 -5.11 -7.97 -0.29
C PRO A 288 -5.82 -8.04 -1.65
N GLY A 289 -7.10 -7.66 -1.67
CA GLY A 289 -7.94 -7.76 -2.87
C GLY A 289 -8.67 -9.09 -3.10
N GLN A 290 -8.81 -9.97 -2.10
CA GLN A 290 -9.89 -10.97 -2.09
C GLN A 290 -11.19 -10.32 -1.58
N VAL A 291 -12.25 -10.34 -2.39
CA VAL A 291 -13.57 -9.85 -1.97
C VAL A 291 -14.41 -11.01 -1.47
N PHE A 292 -14.88 -10.92 -0.23
CA PHE A 292 -15.95 -11.77 0.26
C PHE A 292 -17.27 -11.24 -0.31
N HIS A 293 -17.99 -12.08 -1.06
CA HIS A 293 -19.40 -11.79 -1.38
C HIS A 293 -20.21 -11.92 -0.09
N GLU A 294 -20.32 -10.85 0.68
CA GLU A 294 -21.24 -10.81 1.80
C GLU A 294 -22.66 -10.84 1.23
N SER A 295 -23.38 -11.93 1.48
CA SER A 295 -24.79 -12.08 1.11
C SER A 295 -25.69 -11.32 2.08
N GLY A 296 -25.34 -10.08 2.39
CA GLY A 296 -26.19 -9.14 3.10
C GLY A 296 -27.10 -8.43 2.09
N LYS A 297 -28.42 -8.66 2.16
CA LYS A 297 -29.40 -7.84 1.43
C LYS A 297 -29.27 -6.38 1.90
N ALA A 298 -28.47 -5.58 1.19
CA ALA A 298 -28.51 -4.13 1.31
C ALA A 298 -29.84 -3.65 0.71
N GLY A 299 -30.83 -3.47 1.57
CA GLY A 299 -32.10 -2.85 1.21
C GLY A 299 -31.92 -1.36 1.00
N TYR A 300 -31.73 -0.93 -0.25
CA TYR A 300 -32.09 0.42 -0.65
C TYR A 300 -33.56 0.41 -1.08
N GLY A 301 -34.42 1.02 -0.26
CA GLY A 301 -35.81 1.39 -0.60
C GLY A 301 -36.79 0.23 -0.79
N THR A 302 -37.45 -0.21 0.28
CA THR A 302 -38.57 -1.16 0.22
C THR A 302 -39.86 -0.47 -0.24
N ALA A 303 -40.44 -0.94 -1.34
CA ALA A 303 -41.89 -0.90 -1.54
C ALA A 303 -42.47 -2.26 -1.07
N SER A 304 -43.49 -2.18 -0.22
CA SER A 304 -44.14 -3.31 0.46
C SER A 304 -44.72 -4.37 -0.49
N GLY A 305 -44.61 -5.64 -0.10
CA GLY A 305 -45.33 -6.77 -0.66
C GLY A 305 -44.99 -8.07 0.09
N VAL A 306 -46.01 -8.80 0.53
CA VAL A 306 -46.00 -9.72 1.68
C VAL A 306 -45.66 -11.16 1.30
N ALA A 307 -44.90 -11.84 2.19
CA ALA A 307 -44.86 -13.27 2.56
C ALA A 307 -44.67 -14.39 1.51
N ALA A 308 -43.72 -15.29 1.78
CA ALA A 308 -44.00 -16.66 2.23
C ALA A 308 -42.74 -17.36 2.78
N GLU A 309 -42.94 -18.02 3.90
CA GLU A 309 -41.99 -18.73 4.76
C GLU A 309 -41.90 -20.22 4.37
N ALA A 310 -40.70 -20.81 4.40
CA ALA A 310 -40.54 -22.26 4.50
C ALA A 310 -39.17 -22.61 5.13
N ALA A 311 -39.24 -23.19 6.32
CA ALA A 311 -38.15 -23.73 7.11
C ALA A 311 -37.79 -25.17 6.71
N SER A 312 -36.52 -25.58 6.90
CA SER A 312 -36.08 -26.96 7.17
C SER A 312 -34.55 -26.92 7.43
N SER A 313 -34.09 -27.00 8.67
CA SER A 313 -33.81 -28.18 9.53
C SER A 313 -32.44 -28.82 9.31
N GLU A 314 -31.66 -28.82 10.39
CA GLU A 314 -30.29 -29.30 10.58
C GLU A 314 -30.21 -30.80 10.96
N ALA A 315 -28.98 -31.33 10.88
CA ALA A 315 -28.31 -32.32 11.76
C ALA A 315 -27.75 -33.57 11.04
N PRO A 316 -26.76 -34.31 11.61
CA PRO A 316 -25.54 -33.88 12.31
C PRO A 316 -24.27 -34.71 11.93
N ALA A 317 -23.16 -34.38 12.59
CA ALA A 317 -21.80 -34.92 12.47
C ALA A 317 -21.57 -36.38 12.90
N THR A 318 -20.43 -36.95 12.47
CA THR A 318 -19.83 -38.17 13.04
C THR A 318 -18.29 -38.09 13.09
N SER A 319 -17.73 -38.82 14.06
CA SER A 319 -16.46 -38.70 14.79
C SER A 319 -15.22 -39.38 14.19
N ALA A 320 -14.03 -38.94 14.66
CA ALA A 320 -12.68 -39.52 14.48
C ALA A 320 -12.45 -40.84 15.28
N PRO A 321 -11.29 -41.57 15.19
CA PRO A 321 -9.99 -41.13 15.76
C PRO A 321 -8.65 -41.58 15.07
N GLU A 322 -7.63 -40.73 15.25
CA GLU A 322 -6.18 -40.90 15.60
C GLU A 322 -5.35 -42.20 15.34
N GLN A 323 -4.13 -42.05 14.77
CA GLN A 323 -2.81 -42.31 15.41
C GLN A 323 -1.57 -42.08 14.49
N THR A 324 -0.51 -41.51 15.09
CA THR A 324 0.88 -41.31 14.58
C THR A 324 1.77 -42.54 14.90
N PRO A 325 2.85 -42.82 14.13
CA PRO A 325 4.20 -42.56 14.66
C PRO A 325 5.27 -42.13 13.62
N THR A 326 6.30 -41.42 14.09
CA THR A 326 7.60 -41.11 13.44
C THR A 326 8.62 -42.24 13.67
N PRO A 327 9.54 -42.54 12.72
CA PRO A 327 10.99 -42.55 13.05
C PRO A 327 11.92 -42.17 11.84
N ILE A 328 13.01 -41.40 11.95
CA ILE A 328 14.40 -41.60 12.45
C ILE A 328 15.41 -41.37 11.29
N PHE A 329 16.47 -40.59 11.55
CA PHE A 329 17.63 -40.33 10.68
C PHE A 329 18.74 -41.38 10.88
N GLU A 330 19.51 -41.66 9.82
CA GLU A 330 20.89 -42.14 9.94
C GLU A 330 21.81 -41.61 8.83
N SER A 331 23.09 -41.50 9.20
CA SER A 331 24.22 -40.83 8.56
C SER A 331 25.07 -41.73 7.66
N ILE A 332 25.75 -41.15 6.65
CA ILE A 332 26.85 -41.81 5.95
C ILE A 332 28.03 -40.86 5.66
N THR A 333 29.18 -41.31 6.14
CA THR A 333 30.57 -40.87 5.90
C THR A 333 31.10 -41.24 4.52
N SER A 334 31.73 -40.29 3.80
CA SER A 334 33.02 -40.39 3.09
C SER A 334 33.16 -39.31 1.98
N ALA A 335 34.40 -38.85 1.74
CA ALA A 335 34.83 -37.96 0.64
C ALA A 335 36.28 -38.34 0.23
N PRO A 336 36.86 -37.87 -0.89
CA PRO A 336 36.34 -36.92 -1.88
C PRO A 336 36.52 -37.36 -3.36
N THR A 337 35.62 -36.90 -4.24
CA THR A 337 35.91 -36.77 -5.67
C THR A 337 35.58 -35.33 -6.06
N SER A 338 36.54 -34.62 -6.65
CA SER A 338 36.44 -33.21 -7.01
C SER A 338 35.27 -32.97 -7.96
N THR A 339 34.16 -32.52 -7.39
CA THR A 339 32.99 -31.94 -8.04
C THR A 339 32.80 -30.57 -7.38
N PRO A 340 32.47 -29.51 -8.14
CA PRO A 340 32.19 -28.20 -7.55
C PRO A 340 31.15 -28.36 -6.43
N LYS A 341 31.52 -27.97 -5.21
CA LYS A 341 30.66 -28.10 -4.03
C LYS A 341 29.65 -26.97 -4.06
N PHE A 342 28.59 -27.17 -4.83
CA PHE A 342 27.41 -26.33 -4.74
C PHE A 342 26.69 -26.66 -3.43
N VAL A 343 26.48 -25.66 -2.57
CA VAL A 343 25.76 -25.82 -1.30
C VAL A 343 24.25 -25.88 -1.50
N SER A 344 23.77 -25.38 -2.64
CA SER A 344 22.36 -25.43 -3.01
C SER A 344 22.20 -25.31 -4.53
N THR A 345 21.15 -25.93 -5.06
CA THR A 345 20.77 -25.84 -6.46
C THR A 345 19.34 -25.33 -6.53
N GLN A 346 19.11 -24.29 -7.34
CA GLN A 346 17.77 -23.75 -7.56
C GLN A 346 17.40 -23.87 -9.03
N THR A 347 16.22 -24.42 -9.29
CA THR A 347 15.69 -24.53 -10.65
C THR A 347 14.60 -23.49 -10.84
N ILE A 348 14.73 -22.68 -11.88
CA ILE A 348 13.71 -21.71 -12.30
C ILE A 348 13.23 -22.12 -13.68
N THR A 349 11.91 -22.27 -13.82
CA THR A 349 11.27 -22.55 -15.11
C THR A 349 10.54 -21.31 -15.58
N ASN A 350 10.89 -20.82 -16.78
CA ASN A 350 10.18 -19.72 -17.44
C ASN A 350 9.78 -20.17 -18.85
N GLY A 351 8.48 -20.40 -19.06
CA GLY A 351 7.95 -20.96 -20.30
C GLY A 351 8.54 -22.35 -20.59
N HIS A 352 9.16 -22.53 -21.76
CA HIS A 352 9.83 -23.78 -22.18
C HIS A 352 11.31 -23.86 -21.77
N THR A 353 11.83 -22.88 -21.05
CA THR A 353 13.24 -22.81 -20.67
C THR A 353 13.40 -23.11 -19.18
N VAL A 354 14.30 -24.05 -18.88
CA VAL A 354 14.67 -24.41 -17.51
C VAL A 354 16.09 -23.93 -17.26
N SER A 355 16.26 -23.04 -16.29
CA SER A 355 17.55 -22.54 -15.85
C SER A 355 17.87 -23.11 -14.47
N ILE A 356 19.06 -23.68 -14.32
CA ILE A 356 19.55 -24.24 -13.06
C ILE A 356 20.64 -23.31 -12.55
N ILE A 357 20.43 -22.76 -11.36
CA ILE A 357 21.38 -21.90 -10.65
C ILE A 357 22.08 -22.76 -9.61
N TYR A 358 23.41 -22.69 -9.60
CA TYR A 358 24.25 -23.36 -8.63
C TYR A 358 24.85 -22.33 -7.67
N TRP A 359 24.66 -22.53 -6.37
CA TRP A 359 25.19 -21.63 -5.34
C TRP A 359 26.48 -22.21 -4.76
N GLU A 360 27.58 -21.45 -4.82
CA GLU A 360 28.85 -21.76 -4.16
C GLU A 360 29.00 -20.86 -2.93
N GLU A 361 29.46 -21.42 -1.82
CA GLU A 361 29.76 -20.67 -0.59
C GLU A 361 31.29 -20.59 -0.43
N GLU A 362 31.83 -19.38 -0.33
CA GLU A 362 33.24 -19.13 -0.05
C GLU A 362 33.40 -18.62 1.39
N ILE A 363 34.11 -19.38 2.23
CA ILE A 363 34.46 -18.96 3.58
C ILE A 363 35.72 -18.09 3.52
N VAL A 364 35.55 -16.79 3.73
CA VAL A 364 36.67 -15.84 3.83
C VAL A 364 37.12 -15.73 5.29
N TYR A 365 38.38 -16.06 5.56
CA TYR A 365 38.98 -15.85 6.88
C TYR A 365 39.56 -14.43 6.97
N VAL A 366 39.14 -13.68 7.97
CA VAL A 366 39.74 -12.38 8.33
C VAL A 366 40.62 -12.59 9.56
N THR A 367 41.92 -12.33 9.41
CA THR A 367 42.86 -12.34 10.54
C THR A 367 42.92 -10.94 11.12
N GLU A 368 42.35 -10.74 12.31
CA GLU A 368 42.53 -9.52 13.09
C GLU A 368 43.80 -9.65 13.94
N TYR A 369 44.71 -8.68 13.85
CA TYR A 369 45.89 -8.59 14.71
C TYR A 369 45.54 -7.71 15.92
N ASP A 370 45.44 -8.31 17.10
CA ASP A 370 45.39 -7.57 18.36
C ASP A 370 46.78 -7.01 18.70
N ASP A 371 46.96 -5.70 18.53
CA ASP A 371 48.12 -5.00 19.05
C ASP A 371 48.03 -4.89 20.58
N ILE A 372 48.67 -5.82 21.28
CA ILE A 372 48.77 -5.80 22.75
C ILE A 372 49.66 -4.63 23.18
N THR A 373 49.05 -3.51 23.58
CA THR A 373 49.77 -2.40 24.21
C THR A 373 50.10 -2.76 25.66
N THR A 374 51.33 -3.20 25.90
CA THR A 374 51.84 -3.43 27.26
C THR A 374 52.11 -2.09 27.93
N THR A 375 51.24 -1.67 28.86
CA THR A 375 51.53 -0.51 29.73
C THR A 375 52.45 -0.97 30.85
N GLN A 376 53.73 -0.59 30.80
CA GLN A 376 54.65 -0.75 31.93
C GLN A 376 54.41 0.37 32.95
N THR A 377 53.86 0.03 34.10
CA THR A 377 53.81 0.93 35.26
C THR A 377 55.16 0.88 35.97
N VAL A 378 55.98 1.93 35.82
CA VAL A 378 57.19 2.11 36.62
C VAL A 378 56.82 2.71 37.97
N THR A 379 56.92 1.93 39.03
CA THR A 379 56.78 2.42 40.41
C THR A 379 58.02 3.23 40.78
N ALA A 380 57.87 4.55 40.94
CA ALA A 380 58.95 5.41 41.43
C ALA A 380 59.15 5.24 42.94
N THR A 381 60.37 4.88 43.34
CA THR A 381 60.84 4.84 44.73
C THR A 381 60.87 6.25 45.32
N PRO A 382 60.38 6.49 46.56
CA PRO A 382 60.39 7.82 47.16
C PRO A 382 61.80 8.24 47.58
N THR A 383 62.34 9.28 46.96
CA THR A 383 63.52 10.01 47.42
C THR A 383 63.12 11.24 48.26
N SER A 384 63.86 11.44 49.35
CA SER A 384 63.71 12.45 50.40
C SER A 384 63.65 13.91 49.91
N PRO A 385 63.09 14.85 50.70
CA PRO A 385 62.64 16.15 50.20
C PRO A 385 63.78 17.16 50.04
N ALA A 386 63.84 17.82 48.89
CA ALA A 386 64.65 19.02 48.68
C ALA A 386 63.79 20.27 48.87
N MET A 387 64.25 21.15 49.77
CA MET A 387 63.66 22.47 50.04
C MET A 387 63.92 23.49 48.92
N ARG A 388 63.03 24.50 48.87
CA ARG A 388 63.08 25.85 48.22
C ARG A 388 62.28 25.95 46.91
N ALA A 389 61.57 27.04 46.60
CA ALA A 389 61.33 28.31 47.28
C ALA A 389 59.94 28.85 46.88
N ARG A 390 59.34 29.62 47.79
CA ARG A 390 58.08 30.35 47.59
C ARG A 390 58.23 31.43 46.52
N HIS A 391 57.25 31.54 45.62
CA HIS A 391 56.77 32.83 45.13
C HIS A 391 55.24 32.79 45.05
N LEU A 392 54.61 33.65 45.85
CA LEU A 392 53.21 34.02 45.74
C LEU A 392 52.97 34.76 44.42
N HIS A 393 51.82 34.58 43.79
CA HIS A 393 50.87 35.69 43.64
C HIS A 393 49.43 35.19 43.41
N HIS A 394 48.53 36.03 43.89
CA HIS A 394 47.17 35.80 44.32
C HIS A 394 46.13 35.98 43.21
N HIS A 395 45.01 35.24 43.35
CA HIS A 395 43.61 35.62 43.02
C HIS A 395 43.27 35.83 41.52
N ARG A 396 42.06 35.54 41.01
CA ARG A 396 40.73 35.43 41.63
C ARG A 396 39.82 34.73 40.60
N ARG A 397 38.98 33.80 41.06
CA ARG A 397 37.75 33.42 40.36
C ARG A 397 36.73 34.55 40.51
N HIS A 398 35.96 34.84 39.46
CA HIS A 398 34.64 35.42 39.59
C HIS A 398 33.68 34.67 38.68
N HIS A 399 32.72 34.02 39.35
CA HIS A 399 31.43 33.68 38.81
C HIS A 399 30.62 34.96 38.64
N PHE A 400 29.94 35.10 37.51
CA PHE A 400 28.51 35.39 37.45
C PHE A 400 27.94 34.62 36.26
#